data_AF-A0A7C3X8K9-F1
#
_entry.id   AF-A0A7C3X8K9-F1
#
_cell.length_a   1.000
_cell.length_b   1.000
_cell.length_c   1.000
_cell.angle_alpha   90.00
_cell.angle_beta   90.00
_cell.angle_gamma   90.00
#
_symmetry.space_group_name_H-M   'P 1'
#
loop_
_entity.id
_entity.type
_entity.pdbx_description
1 polymer ?
#
loop_
_entity_poly.entity_id
_entity_poly.type
_entity_poly.pdbx_seq_one_letter_code
_entity_poly.pdbx_strand_id
1 'polypeptide(L)'
;MLAGNTKRSNQAFTLTETLAALAVMGIVCSGVVVVTMQCSHSVINSLAQLQAMEVADEQMQQLLAKASVKEGIEYGRSDRYPDIQWQRKVEVFDEPLTGTTWVRAVCSATYTDANGQPQVMELTSWLTRLNDQQLALLRQGQQLFDSIEDAAMYAQVSVETLRQWIENGMVTTEDGAFIKENLDLYKRTGGNPTDSEKAQQVRIPLSLRPDRPEQIGQPDARPR
;
A
#
# COMPACT_ATOMS: atom_id res chain seq x y z
N MET A 1 -69.42 27.54 64.66
CA MET A 1 -69.64 27.04 63.30
C MET A 1 -68.54 27.62 62.42
N LEU A 2 -67.70 26.91 61.67
CA LEU A 2 -67.55 25.49 61.32
C LEU A 2 -66.05 25.26 61.09
N ALA A 3 -65.49 24.22 61.71
CA ALA A 3 -64.14 23.76 61.44
C ALA A 3 -64.11 23.07 60.05
N GLY A 4 -63.45 23.70 59.07
CA GLY A 4 -63.21 23.13 57.75
C GLY A 4 -61.95 22.25 57.78
N ASN A 5 -62.14 20.96 58.06
CA ASN A 5 -61.10 19.95 58.07
C ASN A 5 -60.45 19.82 56.68
N THR A 6 -59.17 20.19 56.55
CA THR A 6 -58.35 19.86 55.38
C THR A 6 -57.99 18.37 55.41
N LYS A 7 -58.78 17.53 54.74
CA LYS A 7 -58.43 16.13 54.46
C LYS A 7 -57.21 16.10 53.52
N ARG A 8 -56.02 15.85 54.05
CA ARG A 8 -54.92 15.26 53.27
C ARG A 8 -55.26 13.80 53.02
N SER A 9 -55.67 13.45 51.80
CA SER A 9 -55.68 12.03 51.41
C SER A 9 -54.24 11.62 51.09
N ASN A 10 -53.64 10.80 51.94
CA ASN A 10 -52.49 10.01 51.54
C ASN A 10 -53.00 8.93 50.57
N GLN A 11 -53.02 9.25 49.27
CA GLN A 11 -53.29 8.26 48.24
C GLN A 11 -52.07 7.32 48.17
N ALA A 12 -52.23 6.09 48.65
CA ALA A 12 -51.27 5.04 48.42
C ALA A 12 -51.42 4.55 46.97
N PHE A 13 -50.31 4.50 46.24
CA PHE A 13 -50.26 4.02 44.86
C PHE A 13 -50.82 2.60 44.73
N THR A 14 -51.57 2.34 43.67
CA THR A 14 -52.09 1.00 43.39
C THR A 14 -50.97 0.08 42.89
N LEU A 15 -51.09 -1.23 43.11
CA LEU A 15 -50.09 -2.22 42.68
C LEU A 15 -49.90 -2.19 41.15
N THR A 16 -50.97 -1.97 40.40
CA THR A 16 -50.97 -1.81 38.94
C THR A 16 -50.22 -0.57 38.47
N GLU A 17 -50.33 0.54 39.20
CA GLU A 17 -49.65 1.80 38.87
C GLU A 17 -48.15 1.70 39.15
N THR A 18 -47.77 1.06 40.26
CA THR A 18 -46.36 0.76 40.56
C THR A 18 -45.72 -0.13 39.48
N LEU A 19 -46.45 -1.14 39.00
CA LEU A 19 -45.99 -2.00 37.90
C LEU A 19 -45.85 -1.24 36.58
N ALA A 20 -46.80 -0.36 36.24
CA ALA A 20 -46.71 0.48 35.05
C ALA A 20 -45.53 1.45 35.11
N ALA A 21 -45.31 2.08 36.27
CA ALA A 21 -44.17 2.98 36.49
C ALA A 21 -42.82 2.24 36.38
N LEU A 22 -42.71 1.03 36.94
CA LEU A 22 -41.53 0.18 36.79
C LEU A 22 -41.28 -0.24 35.34
N ALA A 23 -42.34 -0.56 34.58
CA ALA A 23 -42.22 -0.91 33.17
C ALA A 23 -41.70 0.28 32.33
N VAL A 24 -42.27 1.48 32.54
CA VAL A 24 -41.81 2.71 31.86
C VAL A 24 -40.36 3.01 32.23
N MET A 25 -40.01 2.93 33.52
CA MET A 25 -38.64 3.13 33.98
C MET A 25 -37.68 2.11 33.36
N GLY A 26 -38.08 0.83 33.26
CA GLY A 26 -37.30 -0.22 32.60
C GLY A 26 -37.03 0.07 31.12
N ILE A 27 -38.03 0.55 30.39
CA ILE A 27 -37.88 0.97 28.98
C ILE A 27 -36.93 2.16 28.86
N VAL A 28 -37.08 3.18 29.72
CA VAL A 28 -36.21 4.36 29.72
C VAL A 28 -34.76 4.01 30.08
N CYS A 29 -34.56 3.19 31.12
CA CYS A 29 -33.22 2.72 31.51
C CYS A 29 -32.57 1.89 30.40
N SER A 30 -33.32 1.04 29.71
CA SER A 30 -32.82 0.25 28.58
C SER A 30 -32.40 1.14 27.41
N GLY A 31 -33.18 2.19 27.12
CA GLY A 31 -32.84 3.17 26.09
C GLY A 31 -31.49 3.86 26.36
N VAL A 32 -31.25 4.29 27.61
CA VAL A 32 -29.97 4.91 28.00
C VAL A 32 -28.79 3.95 27.80
N VAL A 33 -28.93 2.69 28.19
CA VAL A 33 -27.85 1.69 28.02
C VAL A 33 -27.49 1.53 26.54
N VAL A 34 -28.48 1.42 25.65
CA VAL A 34 -28.23 1.29 24.20
C VAL A 34 -27.48 2.51 23.65
N VAL A 35 -27.87 3.72 24.04
CA VAL A 35 -27.18 4.95 23.61
C VAL A 35 -25.72 4.95 24.10
N THR A 36 -25.47 4.58 25.35
CA THR A 36 -24.09 4.51 25.88
C THR A 36 -23.23 3.48 25.16
N MET A 37 -23.80 2.32 24.78
CA MET A 37 -23.11 1.31 23.99
C MET A 37 -22.77 1.82 22.58
N GLN A 38 -23.72 2.50 21.92
CA GLN A 38 -23.49 3.08 20.60
C GLN A 38 -22.43 4.20 20.62
N CYS A 39 -22.45 5.07 21.62
CA CYS A 39 -21.41 6.08 21.80
C CYS A 39 -20.03 5.44 22.02
N SER A 40 -19.95 4.38 22.82
CA SER A 40 -18.70 3.67 23.08
C SER A 40 -18.13 3.04 21.81
N HIS A 41 -18.97 2.37 21.01
CA HIS A 41 -18.56 1.80 19.72
C HIS A 41 -18.09 2.89 18.74
N SER A 42 -18.79 4.03 18.69
CA SER A 42 -18.39 5.16 17.85
C SER A 42 -17.02 5.71 18.24
N VAL A 43 -16.74 5.86 19.54
CA VAL A 43 -15.45 6.38 20.01
C VAL A 43 -14.32 5.42 19.70
N ILE A 44 -14.52 4.12 19.93
CA ILE A 44 -13.52 3.08 19.60
C ILE A 44 -13.22 3.09 18.10
N ASN A 45 -14.25 3.16 17.25
CA ASN A 45 -14.07 3.24 15.80
C ASN A 45 -13.27 4.47 15.37
N SER A 46 -13.62 5.64 15.89
CA SER A 46 -12.90 6.88 15.56
C SER A 46 -11.45 6.83 16.01
N LEU A 47 -11.17 6.27 17.19
CA LEU A 47 -9.80 6.13 17.68
C LEU A 47 -8.98 5.18 16.79
N ALA A 48 -9.52 4.00 16.48
CA ALA A 48 -8.84 3.03 15.63
C ALA A 48 -8.58 3.57 14.22
N GLN A 49 -9.55 4.32 13.66
CA GLN A 49 -9.40 4.99 12.39
C GLN A 49 -8.31 6.07 12.41
N LEU A 50 -8.25 6.89 13.47
CA LEU A 50 -7.20 7.90 13.64
C LEU A 50 -5.81 7.28 13.75
N GLN A 51 -5.67 6.18 14.50
CA GLN A 51 -4.41 5.43 14.61
C GLN A 51 -3.99 4.87 13.25
N ALA A 52 -4.93 4.29 12.49
CA ALA A 52 -4.65 3.81 11.14
C ALA A 52 -4.24 4.93 10.19
N MET A 53 -4.90 6.09 10.26
CA MET A 53 -4.53 7.27 9.49
C MET A 53 -3.13 7.77 9.85
N GLU A 54 -2.79 7.84 11.14
CA GLU A 54 -1.48 8.25 11.62
C GLU A 54 -0.37 7.33 11.08
N VAL A 55 -0.60 6.01 11.09
CA VAL A 55 0.35 5.03 10.51
C VAL A 55 0.46 5.22 9.01
N ALA A 56 -0.66 5.37 8.30
CA ALA A 56 -0.63 5.58 6.85
C ALA A 56 0.10 6.88 6.47
N ASP A 57 -0.10 7.95 7.24
CA ASP A 57 0.56 9.24 7.04
C ASP A 57 2.06 9.14 7.32
N GLU A 58 2.46 8.49 8.41
CA GLU A 58 3.87 8.22 8.69
C GLU A 58 4.55 7.47 7.54
N GLN A 59 3.90 6.42 7.03
CA GLN A 59 4.41 5.66 5.88
C GLN A 59 4.52 6.51 4.62
N MET A 60 3.54 7.40 4.39
CA MET A 60 3.55 8.34 3.28
C MET A 60 4.69 9.35 3.42
N GLN A 61 4.88 9.95 4.60
CA GLN A 61 5.96 10.89 4.88
C GLN A 61 7.33 10.24 4.68
N GLN A 62 7.52 9.00 5.17
CA GLN A 62 8.76 8.26 4.95
C GLN A 62 9.02 8.00 3.46
N LEU A 63 7.98 7.67 2.69
CA LEU A 63 8.09 7.44 1.25
C LEU A 63 8.45 8.73 0.51
N LEU A 64 7.79 9.83 0.82
CA LEU A 64 8.02 11.14 0.21
C LEU A 64 9.38 11.75 0.60
N ALA A 65 9.94 11.36 1.74
CA ALA A 65 11.27 11.78 2.17
C ALA A 65 12.42 11.05 1.43
N LYS A 66 12.14 9.92 0.75
CA LYS A 66 13.17 9.20 -0.03
C LYS A 66 13.56 10.04 -1.27
N ALA A 67 14.86 10.13 -1.55
CA ALA A 67 15.38 10.84 -2.72
C ALA A 67 14.96 10.21 -4.06
N SER A 68 14.60 8.93 -4.06
CA SER A 68 14.10 8.19 -5.21
C SER A 68 13.16 7.09 -4.75
N VAL A 69 12.14 6.83 -5.57
CA VAL A 69 11.11 5.83 -5.29
C VAL A 69 11.05 4.87 -6.48
N LYS A 70 11.00 3.57 -6.19
CA LYS A 70 10.84 2.51 -7.19
C LYS A 70 9.42 1.96 -7.11
N GLU A 71 8.90 1.51 -8.24
CA GLU A 71 7.66 0.74 -8.28
C GLU A 71 7.82 -0.53 -7.44
N GLY A 72 6.80 -0.84 -6.66
CA GLY A 72 6.85 -1.98 -5.75
C GLY A 72 5.78 -1.92 -4.68
N ILE A 73 5.69 -3.03 -3.94
CA ILE A 73 4.82 -3.17 -2.79
C ILE A 73 5.68 -3.58 -1.59
N GLU A 74 5.56 -2.82 -0.52
CA GLU A 74 6.20 -3.08 0.75
C GLU A 74 5.13 -3.28 1.82
N TYR A 75 5.39 -4.16 2.78
CA TYR A 75 4.47 -4.48 3.87
C TYR A 75 5.21 -4.40 5.19
N GLY A 76 4.47 -4.10 6.26
CA GLY A 76 5.02 -4.18 7.61
C GLY A 76 3.96 -3.99 8.68
N ARG A 77 4.45 -3.82 9.91
CA ARG A 77 3.64 -3.64 11.12
C ARG A 77 4.03 -2.32 11.76
N SER A 78 3.08 -1.62 12.37
CA SER A 78 3.41 -0.38 13.08
C SER A 78 4.13 -0.70 14.38
N ASP A 79 5.24 -0.01 14.64
CA ASP A 79 5.97 -0.11 15.91
C ASP A 79 5.18 0.52 17.07
N ARG A 80 4.40 1.57 16.77
CA ARG A 80 3.58 2.30 17.75
C ARG A 80 2.26 1.58 18.05
N TYR A 81 1.65 0.99 17.02
CA TYR A 81 0.37 0.28 17.13
C TYR A 81 0.52 -1.13 16.57
N PRO A 82 0.95 -2.11 17.39
CA PRO A 82 1.20 -3.46 16.90
C PRO A 82 0.00 -4.06 16.20
N ASP A 83 -1.23 -3.78 16.60
CA ASP A 83 -2.41 -4.39 15.96
C ASP A 83 -2.68 -3.87 14.54
N ILE A 84 -1.95 -2.85 14.09
CA ILE A 84 -2.07 -2.24 12.76
C ILE A 84 -0.98 -2.76 11.83
N GLN A 85 -1.40 -3.34 10.72
CA GLN A 85 -0.53 -3.70 9.59
C GLN A 85 -0.60 -2.60 8.54
N TRP A 86 0.53 -2.30 7.91
CA TRP A 86 0.60 -1.29 6.85
C TRP A 86 1.14 -1.88 5.56
N GLN A 87 0.78 -1.23 4.46
CA GLN A 87 1.27 -1.53 3.12
C GLN A 87 1.59 -0.22 2.42
N ARG A 88 2.74 -0.18 1.72
CA ARG A 88 3.10 0.88 0.78
C ARG A 88 3.11 0.32 -0.61
N LYS A 89 2.45 0.99 -1.53
CA LYS A 89 2.40 0.61 -2.93
C LYS A 89 2.74 1.82 -3.78
N VAL A 90 3.76 1.68 -4.61
CA VAL A 90 4.11 2.67 -5.63
C VAL A 90 3.81 2.04 -6.96
N GLU A 91 2.97 2.69 -7.75
CA GLU A 91 2.55 2.17 -9.04
C GLU A 91 2.42 3.26 -10.10
N VAL A 92 2.58 2.85 -11.35
CA VAL A 92 2.22 3.65 -12.51
C VAL A 92 0.71 3.54 -12.73
N PHE A 93 0.04 4.68 -12.82
CA PHE A 93 -1.40 4.78 -12.99
C PHE A 93 -1.75 5.66 -14.19
N ASP A 94 -2.54 5.12 -15.11
CA ASP A 94 -3.07 5.86 -16.24
C ASP A 94 -4.39 6.54 -15.85
N GLU A 95 -4.41 7.87 -15.87
CA GLU A 95 -5.62 8.63 -15.53
C GLU A 95 -6.68 8.50 -16.66
N PRO A 96 -7.87 7.95 -16.38
CA PRO A 96 -8.84 7.58 -17.41
C PRO A 96 -9.47 8.78 -18.14
N LEU A 97 -9.45 9.97 -17.54
CA LEU A 97 -10.10 11.17 -18.09
C LEU A 97 -9.17 12.00 -18.97
N THR A 98 -7.89 12.11 -18.60
CA THR A 98 -6.93 12.98 -19.29
C THR A 98 -5.97 12.19 -20.19
N GLY A 99 -5.93 10.85 -20.05
CA GLY A 99 -4.94 10.00 -20.70
C GLY A 99 -3.52 10.22 -20.19
N THR A 100 -3.35 10.91 -19.06
CA THR A 100 -2.03 11.20 -18.50
C THR A 100 -1.60 10.07 -17.58
N THR A 101 -0.40 9.55 -17.80
CA THR A 101 0.22 8.57 -16.91
C THR A 101 0.91 9.27 -15.73
N TRP A 102 0.68 8.77 -14.53
CA TRP A 102 1.26 9.27 -13.28
C TRP A 102 1.94 8.14 -12.52
N VAL A 103 2.97 8.46 -11.74
CA VAL A 103 3.38 7.60 -10.63
C VAL A 103 2.63 8.05 -9.39
N ARG A 104 1.94 7.13 -8.73
CA ARG A 104 1.25 7.38 -7.46
C ARG A 104 1.78 6.47 -6.35
N ALA A 105 1.77 6.99 -5.13
CA ALA A 105 1.97 6.22 -3.91
C ALA A 105 0.63 6.02 -3.22
N VAL A 106 0.37 4.79 -2.79
CA VAL A 106 -0.77 4.39 -1.96
C VAL A 106 -0.19 3.80 -0.68
N CYS A 107 -0.42 4.46 0.45
CA CYS A 107 -0.09 3.92 1.76
C CYS A 107 -1.38 3.51 2.45
N SER A 108 -1.49 2.26 2.86
CA SER A 108 -2.66 1.74 3.54
C SER A 108 -2.33 1.18 4.91
N ALA A 109 -3.30 1.25 5.82
CA ALA A 109 -3.21 0.74 7.17
C ALA A 109 -4.51 -0.01 7.52
N THR A 110 -4.36 -1.25 7.96
CA THR A 110 -5.46 -2.13 8.33
C THR A 110 -5.67 -2.08 9.84
N TYR A 111 -6.90 -1.83 10.28
CA TYR A 111 -7.29 -1.78 11.68
C TYR A 111 -8.58 -2.57 11.92
N THR A 112 -8.86 -2.89 13.18
CA THR A 112 -10.08 -3.60 13.57
C THR A 112 -11.10 -2.60 14.13
N ASP A 113 -12.34 -2.64 13.63
CA ASP A 113 -13.43 -1.83 14.16
C ASP A 113 -14.03 -2.42 15.46
N ALA A 114 -14.95 -1.69 16.09
CA ALA A 114 -15.63 -2.07 17.33
C ALA A 114 -16.48 -3.35 17.19
N ASN A 115 -16.76 -3.80 15.97
CA ASN A 115 -17.45 -5.06 15.69
C ASN A 115 -16.47 -6.22 15.42
N GLY A 116 -15.16 -5.97 15.54
CA GLY A 116 -14.13 -6.96 15.26
C GLY A 116 -13.84 -7.14 13.77
N GLN A 117 -14.35 -6.29 12.88
CA GLN A 117 -14.15 -6.42 11.45
C GLN A 117 -12.89 -5.67 11.00
N PRO A 118 -12.09 -6.25 10.09
CA PRO A 118 -10.95 -5.54 9.50
C PRO A 118 -11.44 -4.45 8.55
N GLN A 119 -10.93 -3.25 8.75
CA GLN A 119 -11.12 -2.07 7.91
C GLN A 119 -9.77 -1.60 7.39
N VAL A 120 -9.76 -1.02 6.19
CA VAL A 120 -8.54 -0.51 5.55
C VAL A 120 -8.68 0.99 5.36
N MET A 121 -7.74 1.75 5.90
CA MET A 121 -7.53 3.16 5.62
C MET A 121 -6.51 3.29 4.51
N GLU A 122 -6.79 4.08 3.47
CA GLU A 122 -5.87 4.31 2.35
C GLU A 122 -5.61 5.80 2.14
N LEU A 123 -4.35 6.17 2.01
CA LEU A 123 -3.89 7.50 1.61
C LEU A 123 -3.21 7.40 0.25
N THR A 124 -3.67 8.21 -0.69
CA THR A 124 -3.11 8.27 -2.05
C THR A 124 -2.44 9.61 -2.29
N SER A 125 -1.23 9.59 -2.85
CA SER A 125 -0.50 10.79 -3.26
C SER A 125 0.07 10.64 -4.66
N TRP A 126 -0.06 11.69 -5.48
CA TRP A 126 0.55 11.78 -6.80
C TRP A 126 2.01 12.21 -6.66
N LEU A 127 2.94 11.39 -7.15
CA LEU A 127 4.39 11.66 -7.03
C LEU A 127 4.88 12.50 -8.20
N THR A 128 4.69 12.00 -9.42
CA THR A 128 5.11 12.69 -10.64
C THR A 128 4.26 12.31 -11.83
N ARG A 129 4.10 13.26 -12.74
CA ARG A 129 3.60 13.00 -14.08
C ARG A 129 4.68 12.28 -14.87
N LEU A 130 4.29 11.31 -15.68
CA LEU A 130 5.19 10.68 -16.65
C LEU A 130 4.88 11.21 -18.05
N ASN A 131 5.94 11.50 -18.80
CA ASN A 131 5.84 11.70 -20.24
C ASN A 131 6.14 10.39 -21.00
N ASP A 132 5.85 10.37 -22.30
CA ASP A 132 6.00 9.16 -23.12
C ASP A 132 7.43 8.59 -23.12
N GLN A 133 8.44 9.47 -23.05
CA GLN A 133 9.85 9.07 -23.00
C GLN A 133 10.20 8.41 -21.66
N GLN A 134 9.76 8.97 -20.54
CA GLN A 134 9.97 8.41 -19.20
C GLN A 134 9.20 7.10 -19.01
N LEU A 135 8.00 7.01 -19.57
CA LEU A 135 7.22 5.77 -19.57
C LEU A 135 7.91 4.68 -20.39
N ALA A 136 8.48 5.02 -21.55
CA ALA A 136 9.29 4.09 -22.33
C ALA A 136 10.52 3.60 -21.55
N LEU A 137 11.22 4.50 -20.84
CA LEU A 137 12.36 4.15 -19.99
C LEU A 137 11.97 3.24 -18.81
N LEU A 138 10.83 3.49 -18.15
CA LEU A 138 10.34 2.62 -17.07
C LEU A 138 9.97 1.23 -17.59
N ARG A 139 9.31 1.16 -18.76
CA ARG A 139 9.01 -0.11 -19.44
C ARG A 139 10.29 -0.85 -19.83
N GLN A 140 11.29 -0.15 -20.35
CA GLN A 140 12.61 -0.73 -20.66
C GLN A 140 13.35 -1.20 -19.41
N GLY A 141 13.27 -0.47 -18.29
CA GLY A 141 13.84 -0.87 -17.01
C GLY A 141 13.21 -2.14 -16.44
N GLN A 142 11.88 -2.30 -16.56
CA GLN A 142 11.17 -3.54 -16.23
C GLN A 142 11.49 -4.70 -17.20
N GLN A 143 12.05 -4.39 -18.39
CA GLN A 143 12.54 -5.38 -19.34
C GLN A 143 14.01 -5.75 -19.07
N LEU A 144 14.62 -5.29 -17.97
CA LEU A 144 16.02 -5.59 -17.63
C LEU A 144 16.11 -6.31 -16.28
N PHE A 145 16.89 -7.38 -16.22
CA PHE A 145 17.24 -8.09 -14.99
C PHE A 145 18.72 -7.86 -14.70
N ASP A 146 19.04 -7.24 -13.56
CA ASP A 146 20.42 -6.87 -13.21
C ASP A 146 21.26 -8.06 -12.71
N SER A 147 20.62 -9.16 -12.28
CA SER A 147 21.29 -10.37 -11.79
C SER A 147 20.93 -11.61 -12.63
N ILE A 148 21.86 -12.57 -12.67
CA ILE A 148 21.64 -13.84 -13.37
C ILE A 148 20.60 -14.69 -12.63
N GLU A 149 20.51 -14.54 -11.31
CA GLU A 149 19.54 -15.20 -10.46
C GLU A 149 18.12 -14.74 -10.77
N ASP A 150 17.90 -13.43 -10.90
CA ASP A 150 16.58 -12.86 -11.25
C ASP A 150 16.15 -13.27 -12.65
N ALA A 151 17.10 -13.26 -13.60
CA ALA A 151 16.87 -13.71 -14.97
C ALA A 151 16.52 -15.21 -15.04
N ALA A 152 17.23 -16.05 -14.29
CA ALA A 152 16.97 -17.49 -14.18
C ALA A 152 15.60 -17.77 -13.53
N MET A 153 15.26 -17.04 -12.47
CA MET A 153 13.97 -17.12 -11.81
C MET A 153 12.83 -16.76 -12.77
N TYR A 154 12.97 -15.68 -13.55
CA TYR A 154 12.00 -15.27 -14.57
C TYR A 154 11.84 -16.33 -15.68
N ALA A 155 12.97 -16.82 -16.20
CA ALA A 155 12.98 -17.83 -17.26
C ALA A 155 12.53 -19.22 -16.76
N GLN A 156 12.44 -19.43 -15.43
CA GLN A 156 12.15 -20.70 -14.76
C GLN A 156 13.17 -21.79 -15.14
N VAL A 157 14.43 -21.40 -15.26
CA VAL A 157 15.55 -22.29 -15.57
C VAL A 157 16.63 -22.17 -14.50
N SER A 158 17.58 -23.09 -14.48
CA SER A 158 18.73 -22.98 -13.59
C SER A 158 19.69 -21.88 -14.06
N VAL A 159 20.45 -21.29 -13.14
CA VAL A 159 21.53 -20.34 -13.46
C VAL A 159 22.51 -20.95 -14.48
N GLU A 160 22.77 -22.25 -14.37
CA GLU A 160 23.67 -22.97 -15.29
C GLU A 160 23.10 -23.04 -16.71
N THR A 161 21.79 -23.30 -16.84
CA THR A 161 21.08 -23.26 -18.13
C THR A 161 21.15 -21.86 -18.74
N LEU A 162 21.03 -20.82 -17.93
CA LEU A 162 21.14 -19.44 -18.40
C LEU A 162 22.56 -19.09 -18.87
N ARG A 163 23.60 -19.60 -18.19
CA ARG A 163 24.99 -19.46 -18.63
C ARG A 163 25.21 -20.11 -20.00
N GLN A 164 24.64 -21.30 -20.21
CA GLN A 164 24.67 -21.95 -21.52
C GLN A 164 23.99 -21.10 -22.60
N TRP A 165 22.93 -20.36 -22.27
CA TRP A 165 22.29 -19.45 -23.23
C TRP A 165 23.19 -18.27 -23.61
N ILE A 166 23.94 -17.71 -22.65
CA ILE A 166 24.95 -16.67 -22.90
C ILE A 166 26.04 -17.23 -23.83
N GLU A 167 26.54 -18.43 -23.53
CA GLU A 167 27.52 -19.12 -24.39
C GLU A 167 26.98 -19.40 -25.79
N ASN A 168 25.68 -19.69 -25.90
CA ASN A 168 24.96 -19.87 -27.17
C ASN A 168 24.62 -18.54 -27.88
N GLY A 169 25.14 -17.42 -27.41
CA GLY A 169 25.05 -16.11 -28.07
C GLY A 169 23.86 -15.25 -27.63
N MET A 170 23.33 -15.46 -26.43
CA MET A 170 22.33 -14.56 -25.85
C MET A 170 22.99 -13.23 -25.51
N VAL A 171 22.48 -12.15 -26.12
CA VAL A 171 23.00 -10.80 -25.94
C VAL A 171 22.48 -10.23 -24.63
N THR A 172 23.41 -9.93 -23.74
CA THR A 172 23.21 -9.09 -22.55
C THR A 172 23.59 -7.64 -22.87
N THR A 173 23.22 -6.73 -21.98
CA THR A 173 23.70 -5.34 -22.04
C THR A 173 25.21 -5.28 -21.72
N GLU A 174 25.86 -4.17 -22.05
CA GLU A 174 27.31 -3.97 -21.81
C GLU A 174 27.71 -4.13 -20.34
N ASP A 175 26.81 -3.80 -19.41
CA ASP A 175 27.00 -3.95 -17.96
C ASP A 175 26.68 -5.37 -17.43
N GLY A 176 26.26 -6.29 -18.30
CA GLY A 176 25.91 -7.66 -17.94
C GLY A 176 24.45 -7.88 -17.51
N ALA A 177 23.56 -6.88 -17.60
CA ALA A 177 22.13 -7.06 -17.33
C ALA A 177 21.42 -7.80 -18.48
N PHE A 178 20.41 -8.61 -18.14
CA PHE A 178 19.65 -9.45 -19.07
C PHE A 178 18.41 -8.74 -19.58
N ILE A 179 18.17 -8.82 -20.89
CA ILE A 179 16.99 -8.21 -21.54
C ILE A 179 15.87 -9.26 -21.59
N LYS A 180 14.69 -8.92 -21.07
CA LYS A 180 13.49 -9.77 -21.00
C LYS A 180 13.10 -10.33 -22.36
N GLU A 181 13.13 -9.52 -23.40
CA GLU A 181 12.79 -9.95 -24.77
C GLU A 181 13.76 -11.02 -25.29
N ASN A 182 15.07 -10.88 -24.98
CA ASN A 182 16.07 -11.88 -25.34
C ASN A 182 15.88 -13.16 -24.50
N LEU A 183 15.56 -13.03 -23.21
CA LEU A 183 15.23 -14.17 -22.34
C LEU A 183 14.00 -14.92 -22.84
N ASP A 184 12.95 -14.21 -23.26
CA ASP A 184 11.72 -14.81 -23.80
C ASP A 184 12.00 -15.57 -25.11
N LEU A 185 12.88 -15.04 -25.97
CA LEU A 185 13.32 -15.73 -27.19
C LEU A 185 14.01 -17.06 -26.87
N TYR A 186 14.99 -17.05 -25.95
CA TYR A 186 15.73 -18.25 -25.56
C TYR A 186 14.82 -19.24 -24.80
N LYS A 187 13.89 -18.75 -23.98
CA LYS A 187 12.88 -19.58 -23.32
C LYS A 187 11.98 -20.30 -24.33
N ARG A 188 11.51 -19.60 -25.38
CA ARG A 188 10.64 -20.19 -26.42
C ARG A 188 11.36 -21.21 -27.28
N THR A 189 12.66 -21.00 -27.52
CA THR A 189 13.50 -21.85 -28.38
C THR A 189 14.26 -22.93 -27.60
N GLY A 190 14.03 -23.05 -26.29
CA GLY A 190 14.70 -24.01 -25.44
C GLY A 190 16.22 -23.79 -25.34
N GLY A 191 16.68 -22.55 -25.51
CA GLY A 191 18.09 -22.19 -25.44
C GLY A 191 18.86 -22.26 -26.75
N ASN A 192 18.19 -22.58 -27.86
CA ASN A 192 18.83 -22.78 -29.16
C ASN A 192 18.09 -22.03 -30.29
N PRO A 193 18.05 -20.69 -30.27
CA PRO A 193 17.47 -19.91 -31.36
C PRO A 193 18.29 -20.06 -32.65
N THR A 194 17.61 -20.06 -33.79
CA THR A 194 18.25 -20.05 -35.12
C THR A 194 19.01 -18.75 -35.36
N ASP A 195 19.96 -18.71 -36.30
CA ASP A 195 20.72 -17.49 -36.60
C ASP A 195 19.83 -16.31 -37.03
N SER A 196 18.72 -16.60 -37.71
CA SER A 196 17.69 -15.61 -38.08
C SER A 196 16.98 -15.03 -36.84
N GLU A 197 16.71 -15.87 -35.84
CA GLU A 197 16.12 -15.44 -34.56
C GLU A 197 17.14 -14.70 -33.68
N LYS A 198 18.41 -15.12 -33.71
CA LYS A 198 19.49 -14.40 -33.01
C LYS A 198 19.68 -12.99 -33.57
N ALA A 199 19.44 -12.78 -34.86
CA ALA A 199 19.47 -11.44 -35.48
C ALA A 199 18.32 -10.53 -35.02
N GLN A 200 17.25 -11.09 -34.44
CA GLN A 200 16.12 -10.34 -33.88
C GLN A 200 16.31 -9.98 -32.40
N GLN A 201 17.43 -10.38 -31.78
CA GLN A 201 17.73 -10.00 -30.40
C GLN A 201 17.84 -8.48 -30.27
N VAL A 202 17.20 -7.95 -29.24
CA VAL A 202 17.20 -6.52 -28.95
C VAL A 202 18.50 -6.14 -28.27
N ARG A 203 19.10 -5.04 -28.73
CA ARG A 203 20.31 -4.44 -28.16
C ARG A 203 19.93 -3.08 -27.61
N ILE A 204 20.14 -2.88 -26.32
CA ILE A 204 19.92 -1.58 -25.69
C ILE A 204 21.29 -0.93 -25.48
N PRO A 205 21.62 0.18 -26.19
CA PRO A 205 22.86 0.90 -25.96
C PRO A 205 22.86 1.57 -24.58
N LEU A 206 24.03 1.59 -23.92
CA LEU A 206 24.26 2.11 -22.58
C LEU A 206 23.74 3.56 -22.38
N SER A 207 23.75 4.36 -23.45
CA SER A 207 23.37 5.78 -23.47
C SER A 207 21.89 6.08 -23.16
N LEU A 208 21.04 5.06 -23.03
CA LEU A 208 19.60 5.20 -22.86
C LEU A 208 19.11 4.88 -21.44
N ARG A 209 19.99 4.58 -20.47
CA ARG A 209 19.58 4.42 -19.07
C ARG A 209 19.57 5.78 -18.36
N PRO A 210 18.52 6.14 -17.58
CA PRO A 210 18.58 7.33 -16.73
C PRO A 210 19.76 7.19 -15.76
N ASP A 211 20.60 8.23 -15.69
CA ASP A 211 21.84 8.26 -14.92
C ASP A 211 21.71 7.58 -13.55
N ARG A 212 22.55 6.57 -13.32
CA ARG A 212 22.95 6.20 -11.97
C ARG A 212 23.58 7.48 -11.39
N PRO A 213 23.15 7.99 -10.22
CA PRO A 213 23.69 9.24 -9.72
C PRO A 213 25.21 9.14 -9.68
N GLU A 214 25.88 10.03 -10.41
CA GLU A 214 27.30 10.29 -10.24
C GLU A 214 27.54 10.41 -8.74
N GLN A 215 28.48 9.63 -8.21
CA GLN A 215 29.01 9.85 -6.88
C GLN A 215 29.57 11.27 -6.87
N ILE A 216 28.78 12.21 -6.35
CA ILE A 216 29.23 13.57 -6.12
C ILE A 216 30.46 13.46 -5.22
N GLY A 217 31.57 13.94 -5.77
CA GLY A 217 32.88 13.90 -5.17
C GLY A 217 32.85 14.30 -3.70
N GLN A 218 33.49 13.44 -2.92
CA GLN A 218 34.00 13.70 -1.59
C GLN A 218 34.61 15.12 -1.53
N PRO A 219 34.16 16.01 -0.63
CA PRO A 219 34.72 17.35 -0.56
C PRO A 219 36.17 17.25 -0.08
N ASP A 220 37.05 17.75 -0.95
CA ASP A 220 38.47 18.01 -0.79
C ASP A 220 38.74 18.74 0.53
N ALA A 221 39.23 18.00 1.53
CA ALA A 221 39.73 18.56 2.77
C ALA A 221 41.08 19.23 2.49
N ARG A 222 41.06 20.53 2.16
CA ARG A 222 42.29 21.32 2.16
C ARG A 222 42.74 21.61 3.60
N PRO A 223 44.03 21.42 3.91
CA PRO A 223 44.59 21.85 5.18
C PRO A 223 44.89 23.36 5.13
N ARG A 224 44.52 24.06 6.20
CA ARG A 224 45.21 25.25 6.68
C ARG A 224 45.36 25.14 8.18
#